data_AF-A0A7X8HYU5-F1
#
_entry.id   AF-A0A7X8HYU5-F1
#
_cell.length_a   1.000
_cell.length_b   1.000
_cell.length_c   1.000
_cell.angle_alpha   90.00
_cell.angle_beta   90.00
_cell.angle_gamma   90.00
#
_symmetry.space_group_name_H-M   'P 1'
#
loop_
_entity.id
_entity.type
_entity.pdbx_description
1 polymer ?
#
loop_
_entity_poly.entity_id
_entity_poly.type
_entity_poly.pdbx_seq_one_letter_code
_entity_poly.pdbx_strand_id
1 'polypeptide(L)'
;MSKKAEKLKEKLFMKKDNCWDLQKDQKDKIFDFAEGYKEALDLGKTERRFIAYSVKQLEDAGFKEISQFDQLNQGDKVYLTMHDKTLIAAVIGEEEPSKGFNIVGSHVDSPRLDLKPNPLMEENDLVYFKTHYYGGIKKYHWLSTALSLHGIIYLEDGEKIEISVGDDPSDPVFTITDLLPHLDKHLSSKKVSEFVNPEKMNLLIGSIPYPDTDVKDRFKLGILNLLHEQYGITEVDFNRAEIEIVPAQMARDVGFDRSMIGAYGQDDRVCAYTSLQALIDTKPSKRTVAILFADKEEIGSDGNTGAKSEIFLYQLNHLHELILGREPKRREIEEF
;
A
#
# COMPACT_ATOMS: atom_id res chain seq x y z
N MET A 1 -10.78 49.42 7.42
CA MET A 1 -11.97 49.10 6.59
C MET A 1 -13.20 49.68 7.29
N SER A 2 -14.27 50.06 6.57
CA SER A 2 -15.49 50.50 7.26
C SER A 2 -16.16 49.30 7.94
N LYS A 3 -16.78 49.48 9.12
CA LYS A 3 -17.56 48.43 9.81
C LYS A 3 -18.58 47.72 8.90
N LYS A 4 -19.04 48.41 7.85
CA LYS A 4 -19.96 47.86 6.83
C LYS A 4 -19.24 46.89 5.89
N ALA A 5 -18.00 47.17 5.50
CA ALA A 5 -17.17 46.30 4.68
C ALA A 5 -16.72 45.03 5.43
N GLU A 6 -16.39 45.14 6.73
CA GLU A 6 -16.06 43.97 7.57
C GLU A 6 -17.25 43.02 7.75
N LYS A 7 -18.44 43.54 8.07
CA LYS A 7 -19.66 42.73 8.15
C LYS A 7 -20.05 42.08 6.82
N LEU A 8 -19.84 42.77 5.71
CA LEU A 8 -20.11 42.21 4.39
C LEU A 8 -19.11 41.10 4.06
N LYS A 9 -17.83 41.26 4.42
CA LYS A 9 -16.81 40.23 4.27
C LYS A 9 -17.12 38.99 5.11
N GLU A 10 -17.46 39.14 6.39
CA GLU A 10 -17.85 38.02 7.26
C GLU A 10 -19.05 37.24 6.70
N LYS A 11 -20.01 37.94 6.11
CA LYS A 11 -21.20 37.31 5.50
C LYS A 11 -20.89 36.57 4.19
N LEU A 12 -19.98 37.11 3.37
CA LEU A 12 -19.77 36.63 2.00
C LEU A 12 -18.57 35.68 1.86
N PHE A 13 -17.61 35.71 2.79
CA PHE A 13 -16.41 34.89 2.69
C PHE A 13 -16.64 33.54 3.36
N MET A 14 -16.22 32.47 2.68
CA MET A 14 -16.09 31.16 3.32
C MET A 14 -15.00 31.24 4.40
N LYS A 15 -15.39 31.10 5.66
CA LYS A 15 -14.46 31.05 6.77
C LYS A 15 -13.77 29.68 6.78
N LYS A 16 -12.44 29.67 6.59
CA LYS A 16 -11.60 28.48 6.71
C LYS A 16 -10.92 28.50 8.07
N ASP A 17 -11.62 27.99 9.08
CA ASP A 17 -11.06 27.87 10.42
C ASP A 17 -9.96 26.79 10.45
N ASN A 18 -8.90 27.03 11.22
CA ASN A 18 -7.81 26.07 11.37
C ASN A 18 -8.30 24.85 12.16
N CYS A 19 -7.94 23.63 11.77
CA CYS A 19 -8.33 22.42 12.50
C CYS A 19 -7.86 22.43 13.97
N TRP A 20 -6.69 23.00 14.26
CA TRP A 20 -6.20 23.21 15.64
C TRP A 20 -7.10 24.17 16.43
N ASP A 21 -7.72 25.15 15.77
CA ASP A 21 -8.68 26.04 16.41
C ASP A 21 -10.05 25.40 16.63
N LEU A 22 -10.44 24.46 15.77
CA LEU A 22 -11.68 23.70 15.89
C LEU A 22 -11.59 22.58 16.94
N GLN A 23 -10.38 22.09 17.20
CA GLN A 23 -10.10 20.93 18.05
C GLN A 23 -9.21 21.27 19.25
N LYS A 24 -9.33 22.50 19.79
CA LYS A 24 -8.44 23.07 20.82
C LYS A 24 -8.18 22.17 22.02
N ASP A 25 -9.20 21.40 22.43
CA ASP A 25 -9.16 20.53 23.60
C ASP A 25 -9.00 19.04 23.24
N GLN A 26 -8.67 18.71 21.99
CA GLN A 26 -8.51 17.33 21.49
C GLN A 26 -7.08 17.03 21.05
N LYS A 27 -6.10 17.85 21.47
CA LYS A 27 -4.70 17.70 21.06
C LYS A 27 -4.19 16.27 21.26
N ASP A 28 -4.37 15.72 22.46
CA ASP A 28 -3.87 14.38 22.78
C ASP A 28 -4.50 13.31 21.87
N LYS A 29 -5.82 13.39 21.60
CA LYS A 29 -6.50 12.46 20.69
C LYS A 29 -6.01 12.57 19.24
N ILE A 30 -5.64 13.77 18.79
CA ILE A 30 -5.05 13.96 17.46
C ILE A 30 -3.72 13.22 17.36
N PHE A 31 -2.88 13.35 18.40
CA PHE A 31 -1.59 12.66 18.44
C PHE A 31 -1.76 11.13 18.59
N ASP A 32 -2.67 10.66 19.43
CA ASP A 32 -2.95 9.23 19.58
C ASP A 32 -3.44 8.61 18.27
N PHE A 33 -4.34 9.29 17.55
CA PHE A 33 -4.80 8.85 16.23
C PHE A 33 -3.66 8.81 15.19
N ALA A 34 -2.74 9.78 15.28
CA ALA A 34 -1.56 9.87 14.44
C ALA A 34 -0.54 8.75 14.72
N GLU A 35 -0.40 8.27 15.96
CA GLU A 35 0.46 7.12 16.27
C GLU A 35 -0.05 5.84 15.59
N GLY A 36 -1.36 5.57 15.66
CA GLY A 36 -1.95 4.44 14.94
C GLY A 36 -1.79 4.56 13.42
N TYR A 37 -1.85 5.79 12.88
CA TYR A 37 -1.61 6.01 11.45
C TYR A 37 -0.15 5.72 11.06
N LYS A 38 0.82 6.15 11.88
CA LYS A 38 2.23 5.84 11.65
C LYS A 38 2.48 4.33 11.66
N GLU A 39 1.89 3.61 12.61
CA GLU A 39 1.95 2.14 12.66
C GLU A 39 1.37 1.50 11.40
N ALA A 40 0.21 1.97 10.92
CA ALA A 40 -0.40 1.48 9.69
C ALA A 40 0.51 1.67 8.46
N LEU A 41 1.24 2.79 8.37
CA LEU A 41 2.19 3.04 7.28
C LEU A 41 3.45 2.17 7.39
N ASP A 42 3.96 1.98 8.61
CA ASP A 42 5.17 1.17 8.85
C ASP A 42 4.91 -0.31 8.59
N LEU A 43 3.74 -0.82 8.99
CA LEU A 43 3.35 -2.21 8.74
C LEU A 43 2.87 -2.42 7.31
N GLY A 44 2.16 -1.45 6.73
CA GLY A 44 1.52 -1.53 5.43
C GLY A 44 2.28 -0.84 4.30
N LYS A 45 3.58 -1.11 4.14
CA LYS A 45 4.40 -0.49 3.08
C LYS A 45 4.04 -0.93 1.65
N THR A 46 3.38 -2.07 1.48
CA THR A 46 2.87 -2.57 0.20
C THR A 46 1.35 -2.69 0.24
N GLU A 47 0.67 -2.80 -0.91
CA GLU A 47 -0.79 -3.01 -0.91
C GLU A 47 -1.16 -4.26 -0.12
N ARG A 48 -0.40 -5.36 -0.31
CA ARG A 48 -0.65 -6.64 0.37
C ARG A 48 -0.55 -6.52 1.88
N ARG A 49 0.49 -5.84 2.35
CA ARG A 49 0.71 -5.65 3.79
C ARG A 49 -0.30 -4.69 4.40
N PHE A 50 -0.71 -3.64 3.67
CA PHE A 50 -1.75 -2.73 4.16
C PHE A 50 -3.12 -3.42 4.24
N ILE A 51 -3.46 -4.29 3.28
CA ILE A 51 -4.65 -5.14 3.37
C ILE A 51 -4.55 -6.09 4.56
N ALA A 52 -3.42 -6.77 4.76
CA ALA A 52 -3.23 -7.65 5.93
C ALA A 52 -3.36 -6.90 7.26
N TYR A 53 -2.79 -5.70 7.37
CA TYR A 53 -2.99 -4.80 8.51
C TYR A 53 -4.48 -4.47 8.71
N SER A 54 -5.17 -4.10 7.63
CA SER A 54 -6.59 -3.72 7.68
C SER A 54 -7.49 -4.88 8.11
N VAL A 55 -7.25 -6.08 7.57
CA VAL A 55 -7.97 -7.30 7.97
C VAL A 55 -7.80 -7.57 9.46
N LYS A 56 -6.57 -7.51 9.98
CA LYS A 56 -6.32 -7.69 11.41
C LYS A 56 -7.10 -6.68 12.26
N GLN A 57 -7.08 -5.40 11.89
CA GLN A 57 -7.84 -4.35 12.59
C GLN A 57 -9.36 -4.61 12.55
N LEU A 58 -9.88 -5.10 11.42
CA LEU A 58 -11.29 -5.46 11.28
C LEU A 58 -11.66 -6.67 12.16
N GLU A 59 -10.85 -7.72 12.16
CA GLU A 59 -11.07 -8.91 12.99
C GLU A 59 -11.03 -8.58 14.48
N ASP A 60 -10.06 -7.77 14.92
CA ASP A 60 -9.97 -7.26 16.29
C ASP A 60 -11.23 -6.44 16.67
N ALA A 61 -11.87 -5.79 15.70
CA ALA A 61 -13.12 -5.05 15.84
C ALA A 61 -14.41 -5.88 15.66
N GLY A 62 -14.27 -7.21 15.53
CA GLY A 62 -15.37 -8.17 15.44
C GLY A 62 -15.96 -8.35 14.04
N PHE A 63 -15.28 -7.88 13.00
CA PHE A 63 -15.65 -8.23 11.63
C PHE A 63 -15.26 -9.68 11.34
N LYS A 64 -16.00 -10.32 10.43
CA LYS A 64 -15.71 -11.68 9.96
C LYS A 64 -15.62 -11.72 8.45
N GLU A 65 -14.86 -12.68 7.95
CA GLU A 65 -14.73 -12.90 6.52
C GLU A 65 -16.06 -13.40 5.93
N ILE A 66 -16.39 -12.95 4.72
CA ILE A 66 -17.72 -13.12 4.10
C ILE A 66 -18.13 -14.59 3.94
N SER A 67 -17.20 -15.51 3.71
CA SER A 67 -17.50 -16.95 3.58
C SER A 67 -17.98 -17.60 4.87
N GLN A 68 -17.86 -16.91 6.01
CA GLN A 68 -18.38 -17.36 7.30
C GLN A 68 -19.89 -17.07 7.48
N PHE A 69 -20.54 -16.43 6.50
CA PHE A 69 -21.95 -16.09 6.54
C PHE A 69 -22.73 -16.83 5.45
N ASP A 70 -23.77 -17.55 5.86
CA ASP A 70 -24.80 -18.05 4.93
C ASP A 70 -25.82 -16.95 4.58
N GLN A 71 -25.99 -15.97 5.47
CA GLN A 71 -26.86 -14.81 5.32
C GLN A 71 -26.35 -13.67 6.23
N LEU A 72 -26.52 -12.43 5.79
CA LEU A 72 -26.15 -11.23 6.54
C LEU A 72 -27.39 -10.51 7.08
N ASN A 73 -27.32 -10.11 8.35
CA ASN A 73 -28.37 -9.39 9.08
C ASN A 73 -27.92 -7.98 9.44
N GLN A 74 -28.88 -7.13 9.83
CA GLN A 74 -28.61 -5.79 10.34
C GLN A 74 -27.55 -5.83 11.45
N GLY A 75 -26.53 -4.99 11.31
CA GLY A 75 -25.45 -4.84 12.26
C GLY A 75 -24.34 -5.87 12.17
N ASP A 76 -24.45 -6.85 11.28
CA ASP A 76 -23.32 -7.72 10.96
C ASP A 76 -22.16 -6.90 10.39
N LYS A 77 -20.95 -7.32 10.77
CA LYS A 77 -19.68 -6.73 10.39
C LYS A 77 -18.95 -7.73 9.52
N VAL A 78 -18.79 -7.42 8.24
CA VAL A 78 -18.27 -8.36 7.23
C VAL A 78 -17.13 -7.74 6.44
N TYR A 79 -16.17 -8.57 6.03
CA TYR A 79 -15.13 -8.18 5.09
C TYR A 79 -14.85 -9.29 4.07
N LEU A 80 -14.25 -8.93 2.95
CA LEU A 80 -13.71 -9.87 1.97
C LEU A 80 -12.47 -9.26 1.32
N THR A 81 -11.52 -10.11 0.96
CA THR A 81 -10.31 -9.71 0.24
C THR A 81 -10.24 -10.41 -1.11
N MET A 82 -9.50 -9.83 -2.06
CA MET A 82 -9.22 -10.49 -3.34
C MET A 82 -7.73 -10.42 -3.62
N HIS A 83 -7.14 -11.60 -3.81
CA HIS A 83 -5.70 -11.79 -4.01
C HIS A 83 -4.82 -11.11 -2.95
N ASP A 84 -5.33 -10.88 -1.74
CA ASP A 84 -4.70 -10.08 -0.68
C ASP A 84 -4.34 -8.63 -1.08
N LYS A 85 -4.87 -8.09 -2.19
CA LYS A 85 -4.52 -6.74 -2.69
C LYS A 85 -5.66 -5.73 -2.61
N THR A 86 -6.88 -6.21 -2.44
CA THR A 86 -8.08 -5.38 -2.31
C THR A 86 -8.89 -5.82 -1.10
N LEU A 87 -9.72 -4.93 -0.58
CA LEU A 87 -10.61 -5.19 0.54
C LEU A 87 -11.95 -4.51 0.31
N ILE A 88 -13.03 -5.21 0.59
CA ILE A 88 -14.34 -4.61 0.84
C ILE A 88 -14.70 -4.96 2.28
N ALA A 89 -15.07 -3.97 3.07
CA ALA A 89 -15.58 -4.18 4.42
C ALA A 89 -16.84 -3.36 4.64
N ALA A 90 -17.81 -3.92 5.37
CA ALA A 90 -19.12 -3.32 5.53
C ALA A 90 -19.73 -3.57 6.93
N VAL A 91 -20.50 -2.58 7.39
CA VAL A 91 -21.44 -2.70 8.52
C VAL A 91 -22.86 -2.67 7.95
N ILE A 92 -23.59 -3.78 8.09
CA ILE A 92 -24.89 -3.96 7.45
C ILE A 92 -25.96 -3.07 8.07
N GLY A 93 -26.71 -2.37 7.22
CA GLY A 93 -27.77 -1.44 7.62
C GLY A 93 -29.13 -2.09 7.87
N GLU A 94 -30.12 -1.25 8.18
CA GLU A 94 -31.54 -1.63 8.37
C GLU A 94 -32.29 -1.79 7.04
N GLU A 95 -31.96 -0.96 6.06
CA GLU A 95 -32.65 -0.89 4.78
C GLU A 95 -32.10 -1.93 3.80
N GLU A 96 -32.99 -2.40 2.92
CA GLU A 96 -32.64 -3.27 1.81
C GLU A 96 -31.53 -2.66 0.94
N PRO A 97 -30.62 -3.45 0.36
CA PRO A 97 -29.49 -2.93 -0.41
C PRO A 97 -29.91 -2.10 -1.65
N SER A 98 -31.11 -2.33 -2.17
CA SER A 98 -31.76 -1.50 -3.21
C SER A 98 -31.96 -0.02 -2.82
N LYS A 99 -31.82 0.34 -1.55
CA LYS A 99 -31.80 1.74 -1.08
C LYS A 99 -30.44 2.40 -1.19
N GLY A 100 -29.43 1.67 -1.66
CA GLY A 100 -28.07 2.14 -1.85
C GLY A 100 -27.20 2.00 -0.61
N PHE A 101 -25.90 2.19 -0.81
CA PHE A 101 -24.86 2.07 0.21
C PHE A 101 -24.18 3.43 0.40
N ASN A 102 -23.60 3.64 1.57
CA ASN A 102 -22.65 4.72 1.78
C ASN A 102 -21.25 4.13 1.64
N ILE A 103 -20.59 4.40 0.51
CA ILE A 103 -19.28 3.82 0.17
C ILE A 103 -18.20 4.90 0.23
N VAL A 104 -17.08 4.58 0.89
CA VAL A 104 -15.83 5.33 0.79
C VAL A 104 -14.80 4.46 0.06
N GLY A 105 -14.33 4.93 -1.10
CA GLY A 105 -13.30 4.25 -1.87
C GLY A 105 -11.94 4.92 -1.69
N SER A 106 -10.89 4.12 -1.56
CA SER A 106 -9.48 4.54 -1.56
C SER A 106 -8.63 3.52 -2.32
N HIS A 107 -7.44 3.92 -2.74
CA HIS A 107 -6.44 2.96 -3.21
C HIS A 107 -5.34 2.77 -2.16
N VAL A 108 -4.69 1.61 -2.19
CA VAL A 108 -3.67 1.22 -1.20
C VAL A 108 -2.34 0.80 -1.84
N ASP A 109 -2.28 0.77 -3.17
CA ASP A 109 -1.04 0.75 -3.90
C ASP A 109 -0.37 2.13 -3.89
N SER A 110 0.95 2.14 -3.91
CA SER A 110 1.76 3.36 -3.96
C SER A 110 2.91 3.17 -4.96
N PRO A 111 3.47 4.25 -5.53
CA PRO A 111 4.58 4.15 -6.45
C PRO A 111 5.80 3.48 -5.81
N ARG A 112 6.40 2.53 -6.53
CA ARG A 112 7.44 1.63 -6.01
C ARG A 112 8.37 1.13 -7.11
N LEU A 113 9.30 0.24 -6.74
CA LEU A 113 10.07 -0.54 -7.71
C LEU A 113 9.78 -2.02 -7.49
N ASP A 114 9.58 -2.75 -8.59
CA ASP A 114 9.30 -4.18 -8.57
C ASP A 114 10.50 -4.93 -9.13
N LEU A 115 10.72 -6.15 -8.66
CA LEU A 115 11.69 -7.03 -9.31
C LEU A 115 11.20 -7.46 -10.69
N LYS A 116 12.11 -7.45 -11.67
CA LYS A 116 11.86 -8.12 -12.96
C LYS A 116 11.77 -9.65 -12.74
N PRO A 117 11.09 -10.41 -13.61
CA PRO A 117 10.96 -11.88 -13.44
C PRO A 117 12.29 -12.64 -13.35
N ASN A 118 13.33 -12.16 -14.04
CA ASN A 118 14.70 -12.66 -13.93
C ASN A 118 15.59 -11.53 -13.37
N PRO A 119 15.56 -11.28 -12.05
CA PRO A 119 16.12 -10.06 -11.50
C PRO A 119 17.62 -10.18 -11.21
N LEU A 120 18.15 -11.36 -10.87
CA LEU A 120 19.55 -11.48 -10.48
C LEU A 120 20.50 -11.18 -11.63
N MET A 121 21.53 -10.39 -11.33
CA MET A 121 22.69 -10.22 -12.19
C MET A 121 23.95 -10.02 -11.35
N GLU A 122 25.09 -10.42 -11.91
CA GLU A 122 26.42 -10.13 -11.39
C GLU A 122 27.14 -9.19 -12.35
N GLU A 123 27.75 -8.14 -11.82
CA GLU A 123 28.57 -7.21 -12.58
C GLU A 123 29.65 -6.61 -11.68
N ASN A 124 30.91 -6.64 -12.12
CA ASN A 124 32.05 -6.06 -11.39
C ASN A 124 32.16 -6.54 -9.93
N ASP A 125 32.04 -7.85 -9.69
CA ASP A 125 32.09 -8.48 -8.36
C ASP A 125 30.95 -8.04 -7.41
N LEU A 126 29.89 -7.44 -7.95
CA LEU A 126 28.68 -7.02 -7.23
C LEU A 126 27.46 -7.75 -7.77
N VAL A 127 26.52 -8.05 -6.88
CA VAL A 127 25.25 -8.69 -7.23
C VAL A 127 24.13 -7.67 -7.10
N TYR A 128 23.24 -7.68 -8.09
CA TYR A 128 22.11 -6.79 -8.15
C TYR A 128 20.81 -7.53 -8.43
N PHE A 129 19.71 -6.93 -7.99
CA PHE A 129 18.40 -7.18 -8.57
C PHE A 129 18.04 -6.11 -9.60
N LYS A 130 17.64 -6.55 -10.79
CA LYS A 130 17.02 -5.69 -11.80
C LYS A 130 15.61 -5.33 -11.40
N THR A 131 15.28 -4.06 -11.54
CA THR A 131 13.99 -3.53 -11.13
C THR A 131 13.21 -2.96 -12.32
N HIS A 132 11.91 -2.80 -12.13
CA HIS A 132 11.01 -2.05 -13.00
C HIS A 132 10.15 -1.16 -12.12
N TYR A 133 10.04 0.12 -12.44
CA TYR A 133 9.23 1.01 -11.60
C TYR A 133 7.74 0.76 -11.81
N TYR A 134 6.99 0.95 -10.74
CA TYR A 134 5.54 0.88 -10.69
C TYR A 134 4.99 2.27 -10.35
N GLY A 135 4.03 2.75 -11.13
CA GLY A 135 3.45 4.09 -10.97
C GLY A 135 4.38 5.25 -11.34
N GLY A 136 3.95 6.46 -10.98
CA GLY A 136 4.59 7.73 -11.37
C GLY A 136 5.80 8.15 -10.55
N ILE A 137 6.84 7.31 -10.38
CA ILE A 137 7.97 7.67 -9.51
C ILE A 137 8.83 8.84 -10.04
N LYS A 138 9.29 9.67 -9.11
CA LYS A 138 10.46 10.54 -9.32
C LYS A 138 11.73 9.72 -9.12
N LYS A 139 12.26 9.16 -10.22
CA LYS A 139 13.38 8.20 -10.23
C LYS A 139 14.57 8.59 -9.35
N TYR A 140 14.93 9.88 -9.33
CA TYR A 140 16.08 10.38 -8.55
C TYR A 140 15.88 10.35 -7.03
N HIS A 141 14.64 10.22 -6.51
CA HIS A 141 14.41 10.03 -5.06
C HIS A 141 14.82 8.63 -4.56
N TRP A 142 14.96 7.67 -5.48
CA TRP A 142 15.23 6.26 -5.16
C TRP A 142 16.73 5.93 -5.15
N LEU A 143 17.57 6.87 -5.61
CA LEU A 143 19.02 6.69 -5.61
C LEU A 143 19.61 7.05 -4.25
N SER A 144 20.64 6.31 -3.83
CA SER A 144 21.36 6.50 -2.55
C SER A 144 20.46 6.57 -1.31
N THR A 145 19.32 5.89 -1.38
CA THR A 145 18.33 5.77 -0.30
C THR A 145 18.35 4.34 0.24
N ALA A 146 18.18 4.19 1.55
CA ALA A 146 17.99 2.88 2.17
C ALA A 146 16.62 2.29 1.77
N LEU A 147 16.63 1.10 1.20
CA LEU A 147 15.46 0.42 0.65
C LEU A 147 15.25 -0.93 1.35
N SER A 148 14.00 -1.31 1.55
CA SER A 148 13.57 -2.61 2.05
C SER A 148 12.85 -3.43 0.96
N LEU A 149 12.85 -4.74 1.13
CA LEU A 149 12.21 -5.71 0.24
C LEU A 149 10.99 -6.32 0.91
N HIS A 150 9.87 -6.31 0.20
CA HIS A 150 8.59 -6.86 0.65
C HIS A 150 7.94 -7.63 -0.47
N GLY A 151 7.38 -8.80 -0.20
CA GLY A 151 6.73 -9.54 -1.27
C GLY A 151 6.42 -10.97 -0.93
N ILE A 152 6.03 -11.71 -1.96
CA ILE A 152 5.73 -13.13 -1.86
C ILE A 152 6.39 -13.90 -3.01
N ILE A 153 6.69 -15.16 -2.75
CA ILE A 153 7.19 -16.12 -3.74
C ILE A 153 6.35 -17.38 -3.62
N TYR A 154 5.89 -17.93 -4.75
CA TYR A 154 5.28 -19.26 -4.78
C TYR A 154 6.30 -20.29 -5.27
N LEU A 155 6.53 -21.33 -4.46
CA LEU A 155 7.37 -22.47 -4.80
C LEU A 155 6.64 -23.41 -5.78
N GLU A 156 7.36 -24.41 -6.30
CA GLU A 156 6.81 -25.36 -7.28
C GLU A 156 5.67 -26.23 -6.73
N ASP A 157 5.72 -26.56 -5.45
CA ASP A 157 4.67 -27.29 -4.75
C ASP A 157 3.47 -26.43 -4.35
N GLY A 158 3.53 -25.12 -4.61
CA GLY A 158 2.49 -24.14 -4.27
C GLY A 158 2.66 -23.49 -2.90
N GLU A 159 3.71 -23.80 -2.15
CA GLU A 159 4.00 -23.11 -0.89
C GLU A 159 4.22 -21.61 -1.14
N LYS A 160 3.58 -20.78 -0.30
CA LYS A 160 3.70 -19.31 -0.33
C LYS A 160 4.74 -18.90 0.71
N ILE A 161 5.84 -18.31 0.26
CA ILE A 161 6.87 -17.71 1.10
C ILE A 161 6.68 -16.20 1.12
N GLU A 162 6.71 -15.60 2.31
CA GLU A 162 6.71 -14.16 2.50
C GLU A 162 8.14 -13.64 2.65
N ILE A 163 8.46 -12.56 1.92
CA ILE A 163 9.74 -11.88 2.00
C ILE A 163 9.51 -10.52 2.66
N SER A 164 10.24 -10.23 3.73
CA SER A 164 10.23 -8.95 4.43
C SER A 164 11.62 -8.72 5.01
N VAL A 165 12.42 -7.87 4.37
CA VAL A 165 13.81 -7.58 4.77
C VAL A 165 14.08 -6.09 4.73
N GLY A 166 14.63 -5.54 5.80
CA GLY A 166 15.12 -4.15 5.89
C GLY A 166 14.23 -3.20 6.68
N ASP A 167 13.17 -3.72 7.29
CA ASP A 167 12.30 -2.98 8.19
C ASP A 167 12.71 -3.17 9.66
N ASP A 168 13.22 -4.35 10.04
CA ASP A 168 13.79 -4.55 11.37
C ASP A 168 15.15 -3.81 11.48
N PRO A 169 15.45 -3.08 12.57
CA PRO A 169 16.74 -2.41 12.73
C PRO A 169 17.97 -3.32 12.68
N SER A 170 17.79 -4.63 12.87
CA SER A 170 18.85 -5.65 12.74
C SER A 170 19.00 -6.23 11.34
N ASP A 171 18.03 -5.97 10.44
CA ASP A 171 18.10 -6.40 9.05
C ASP A 171 19.11 -5.58 8.25
N PRO A 172 19.70 -6.17 7.20
CA PRO A 172 20.35 -5.38 6.17
C PRO A 172 19.32 -4.57 5.37
N VAL A 173 19.76 -3.44 4.83
CA VAL A 173 19.01 -2.65 3.85
C VAL A 173 19.75 -2.63 2.52
N PHE A 174 19.03 -2.24 1.47
CA PHE A 174 19.52 -2.21 0.10
C PHE A 174 19.61 -0.77 -0.42
N THR A 175 20.28 -0.57 -1.56
CA THR A 175 20.35 0.76 -2.19
C THR A 175 20.51 0.65 -3.69
N ILE A 176 20.04 1.67 -4.42
CA ILE A 176 20.40 1.90 -5.82
C ILE A 176 21.50 2.93 -5.83
N THR A 177 22.65 2.62 -6.42
CA THR A 177 23.83 3.51 -6.38
C THR A 177 23.66 4.72 -7.30
N ASP A 178 24.07 5.90 -6.84
CA ASP A 178 24.18 7.10 -7.67
C ASP A 178 25.63 7.39 -8.08
N LEU A 179 25.81 8.10 -9.20
CA LEU A 179 27.11 8.58 -9.62
C LEU A 179 27.52 9.80 -8.79
N LEU A 180 28.71 9.74 -8.19
CA LEU A 180 29.23 10.85 -7.40
C LEU A 180 29.37 12.14 -8.25
N PRO A 181 29.13 13.34 -7.67
CA PRO A 181 29.03 14.59 -8.42
C PRO A 181 30.32 15.00 -9.13
N HIS A 182 31.50 14.54 -8.66
CA HIS A 182 32.79 14.84 -9.30
C HIS A 182 32.94 14.22 -10.70
N LEU A 183 32.23 13.13 -10.97
CA LEU A 183 32.22 12.44 -12.27
C LEU A 183 30.96 12.74 -13.09
N ASP A 184 29.90 13.26 -12.46
CA ASP A 184 28.63 13.59 -13.12
C ASP A 184 28.55 15.04 -13.63
N LYS A 185 29.58 15.46 -14.38
CA LYS A 185 29.71 16.86 -14.83
C LYS A 185 28.63 17.32 -15.82
N HIS A 186 27.88 16.39 -16.41
CA HIS A 186 26.90 16.67 -17.45
C HIS A 186 25.46 16.76 -16.93
N LEU A 187 25.20 16.43 -15.66
CA LEU A 187 23.85 16.40 -15.10
C LEU A 187 23.13 17.76 -15.20
N SER A 188 23.84 18.86 -14.96
CA SER A 188 23.29 20.23 -15.00
C SER A 188 22.70 20.65 -16.35
N SER A 189 23.05 19.95 -17.43
CA SER A 189 22.59 20.22 -18.80
C SER A 189 21.39 19.36 -19.24
N LYS A 190 21.03 18.33 -18.46
CA LYS A 190 19.94 17.41 -18.78
C LYS A 190 18.61 17.90 -18.24
N LYS A 191 17.51 17.40 -18.81
CA LYS A 191 16.20 17.53 -18.16
C LYS A 191 16.13 16.56 -16.97
N VAL A 192 15.36 16.91 -15.94
CA VAL A 192 15.15 16.04 -14.76
C VAL A 192 14.66 14.64 -15.15
N SER A 193 13.84 14.54 -16.20
CA SER A 193 13.36 13.27 -16.76
C SER A 193 14.47 12.37 -17.33
N GLU A 194 15.64 12.93 -17.63
CA GLU A 194 16.79 12.26 -18.26
C GLU A 194 17.96 12.06 -17.27
N PHE A 195 17.81 12.50 -16.02
CA PHE A 195 18.84 12.36 -14.99
C PHE A 195 19.15 10.89 -14.71
N VAL A 196 18.09 10.08 -14.60
CA VAL A 196 18.17 8.68 -14.21
C VAL A 196 17.61 7.81 -15.32
N ASN A 197 18.43 6.91 -15.84
CA ASN A 197 17.96 5.85 -16.74
C ASN A 197 17.27 4.76 -15.89
N PRO A 198 15.97 4.50 -16.06
CA PRO A 198 15.26 3.48 -15.29
C PRO A 198 15.85 2.08 -15.45
N GLU A 199 16.40 1.73 -16.61
CA GLU A 199 17.03 0.43 -16.84
C GLU A 199 18.34 0.21 -16.05
N LYS A 200 18.86 1.28 -15.43
CA LYS A 200 20.04 1.24 -14.56
C LYS A 200 19.68 1.30 -13.07
N MET A 201 18.39 1.32 -12.72
CA MET A 201 17.92 1.34 -11.33
C MET A 201 18.00 -0.06 -10.70
N ASN A 202 19.17 -0.69 -10.77
CA ASN A 202 19.41 -2.01 -10.20
C ASN A 202 19.73 -1.88 -8.70
N LEU A 203 19.08 -2.69 -7.89
CA LEU A 203 19.24 -2.72 -6.44
C LEU A 203 20.50 -3.51 -6.09
N LEU A 204 21.46 -2.89 -5.39
CA LEU A 204 22.66 -3.58 -4.91
C LEU A 204 22.30 -4.47 -3.71
N ILE A 205 22.61 -5.77 -3.81
CA ILE A 205 22.22 -6.76 -2.79
C ILE A 205 23.39 -7.54 -2.17
N GLY A 206 24.59 -7.47 -2.74
CA GLY A 206 25.77 -7.99 -2.06
C GLY A 206 27.02 -8.06 -2.93
N SER A 207 28.10 -8.49 -2.30
CA SER A 207 29.45 -8.45 -2.86
C SER A 207 30.40 -9.48 -2.26
N ILE A 208 29.91 -10.41 -1.44
CA ILE A 208 30.73 -11.49 -0.87
C ILE A 208 30.61 -12.71 -1.79
N PRO A 209 31.73 -13.24 -2.32
CA PRO A 209 31.69 -14.38 -3.22
C PRO A 209 31.49 -15.69 -2.47
N TYR A 210 30.94 -16.69 -3.16
CA TYR A 210 31.07 -18.07 -2.75
C TYR A 210 32.56 -18.46 -2.67
N PRO A 211 33.01 -19.23 -1.65
CA PRO A 211 34.43 -19.42 -1.37
C PRO A 211 35.25 -20.05 -2.50
N ASP A 212 34.62 -20.83 -3.39
CA ASP A 212 35.27 -21.48 -4.53
C ASP A 212 35.64 -20.46 -5.62
N THR A 213 36.94 -20.31 -5.90
CA THR A 213 37.47 -19.33 -6.88
C THR A 213 37.34 -19.78 -8.33
N ASP A 214 37.13 -21.08 -8.58
CA ASP A 214 37.09 -21.62 -9.95
C ASP A 214 35.67 -21.57 -10.55
N VAL A 215 34.67 -21.30 -9.72
CA VAL A 215 33.27 -21.15 -10.12
C VAL A 215 33.02 -19.79 -10.76
N LYS A 216 32.39 -19.78 -11.94
CA LYS A 216 31.88 -18.57 -12.58
C LYS A 216 30.66 -18.03 -11.85
N ASP A 217 30.48 -16.71 -11.87
CA ASP A 217 29.36 -16.01 -11.23
C ASP A 217 29.25 -16.35 -9.73
N ARG A 218 30.40 -16.50 -9.06
CA ARG A 218 30.46 -16.96 -7.67
C ARG A 218 29.87 -15.96 -6.68
N PHE A 219 29.74 -14.68 -7.03
CA PHE A 219 29.07 -13.70 -6.16
C PHE A 219 27.55 -13.89 -6.20
N LYS A 220 26.98 -14.06 -7.39
CA LYS A 220 25.59 -14.45 -7.59
C LYS A 220 25.29 -15.77 -6.90
N LEU A 221 26.17 -16.77 -7.02
CA LEU A 221 26.04 -18.04 -6.31
C LEU A 221 26.02 -17.84 -4.80
N GLY A 222 26.87 -16.96 -4.25
CA GLY A 222 26.87 -16.64 -2.82
C GLY A 222 25.52 -16.11 -2.35
N ILE A 223 24.93 -15.17 -3.09
CA ILE A 223 23.59 -14.64 -2.78
C ILE A 223 22.49 -15.69 -2.93
N LEU A 224 22.50 -16.47 -4.01
CA LEU A 224 21.53 -17.55 -4.20
C LEU A 224 21.63 -18.61 -3.10
N ASN A 225 22.83 -18.92 -2.62
CA ASN A 225 23.02 -19.84 -1.50
C ASN A 225 22.38 -19.31 -0.22
N LEU A 226 22.58 -18.02 0.10
CA LEU A 226 21.94 -17.39 1.26
C LEU A 226 20.40 -17.41 1.15
N LEU A 227 19.87 -17.06 -0.02
CA LEU A 227 18.43 -17.09 -0.26
C LEU A 227 17.86 -18.51 -0.17
N HIS A 228 18.60 -19.51 -0.65
CA HIS A 228 18.22 -20.91 -0.56
C HIS A 228 18.25 -21.42 0.88
N GLU A 229 19.28 -21.09 1.66
CA GLU A 229 19.37 -21.47 3.07
C GLU A 229 18.28 -20.82 3.92
N GLN A 230 17.93 -19.57 3.63
CA GLN A 230 16.95 -18.81 4.42
C GLN A 230 15.49 -19.13 4.04
N TYR A 231 15.21 -19.28 2.74
CA TYR A 231 13.83 -19.34 2.23
C TYR A 231 13.55 -20.61 1.41
N GLY A 232 14.53 -21.47 1.19
CA GLY A 232 14.38 -22.66 0.33
C GLY A 232 14.28 -22.35 -1.16
N ILE A 233 14.40 -21.09 -1.56
CA ILE A 233 14.16 -20.68 -2.95
C ILE A 233 15.36 -20.96 -3.86
N THR A 234 15.08 -21.04 -5.15
CA THR A 234 16.03 -21.14 -6.25
C THR A 234 15.80 -20.00 -7.23
N GLU A 235 16.70 -19.79 -8.18
CA GLU A 235 16.60 -18.66 -9.10
C GLU A 235 15.31 -18.68 -9.96
N VAL A 236 14.79 -19.87 -10.31
CA VAL A 236 13.57 -19.96 -11.13
C VAL A 236 12.33 -19.45 -10.41
N ASP A 237 12.33 -19.46 -9.07
CA ASP A 237 11.20 -19.08 -8.24
C ASP A 237 10.86 -17.59 -8.36
N PHE A 238 11.82 -16.74 -8.76
CA PHE A 238 11.56 -15.32 -9.05
C PHE A 238 10.55 -15.11 -10.18
N ASN A 239 10.35 -16.08 -11.08
CA ASN A 239 9.30 -16.01 -12.10
C ASN A 239 7.88 -16.13 -11.53
N ARG A 240 7.75 -16.59 -10.28
CA ARG A 240 6.51 -16.73 -9.51
C ARG A 240 6.50 -15.83 -8.27
N ALA A 241 7.30 -14.77 -8.32
CA ALA A 241 7.43 -13.82 -7.23
C ALA A 241 6.80 -12.48 -7.57
N GLU A 242 6.22 -11.85 -6.56
CA GLU A 242 5.91 -10.42 -6.56
C GLU A 242 6.71 -9.81 -5.42
N ILE A 243 7.85 -9.20 -5.75
CA ILE A 243 8.73 -8.55 -4.78
C ILE A 243 8.84 -7.07 -5.12
N GLU A 244 8.60 -6.28 -4.09
CA GLU A 244 8.49 -4.84 -4.09
C GLU A 244 9.62 -4.26 -3.28
N ILE A 245 10.15 -3.15 -3.75
CA ILE A 245 11.21 -2.38 -3.13
C ILE A 245 10.64 -1.03 -2.75
N VAL A 246 10.78 -0.69 -1.48
CA VAL A 246 10.22 0.53 -0.89
C VAL A 246 11.27 1.20 0.00
N PRO A 247 11.11 2.48 0.36
CA PRO A 247 11.96 3.11 1.37
C PRO A 247 11.92 2.37 2.71
N ALA A 248 13.10 2.07 3.27
CA ALA A 248 13.23 1.41 4.57
C ALA A 248 12.84 2.36 5.73
N GLN A 249 12.83 3.68 5.49
CA GLN A 249 12.51 4.67 6.51
C GLN A 249 11.11 4.44 7.11
N MET A 250 11.08 4.39 8.45
CA MET A 250 9.85 4.36 9.23
C MET A 250 9.24 5.75 9.39
N ALA A 251 7.92 5.79 9.62
CA ALA A 251 7.13 6.98 9.81
C ALA A 251 7.60 7.77 11.04
N ARG A 252 7.69 9.09 10.92
CA ARG A 252 8.16 10.00 11.97
C ARG A 252 7.34 11.29 11.98
N ASP A 253 7.34 11.96 13.12
CA ASP A 253 6.83 13.32 13.18
C ASP A 253 7.82 14.27 12.49
N VAL A 254 7.28 15.31 11.86
CA VAL A 254 8.01 16.32 11.11
C VAL A 254 7.70 17.71 11.70
N GLY A 255 8.74 18.53 11.83
CA GLY A 255 8.67 19.88 12.40
C GLY A 255 9.00 19.92 13.89
N PHE A 256 9.48 21.08 14.37
CA PHE A 256 9.81 21.27 15.79
C PHE A 256 8.61 21.08 16.72
N ASP A 257 7.42 21.33 16.20
CA ASP A 257 6.15 21.16 16.90
C ASP A 257 5.52 19.77 16.71
N ARG A 258 6.14 18.90 15.90
CA ARG A 258 5.68 17.55 15.58
C ARG A 258 4.29 17.52 14.93
N SER A 259 3.89 18.61 14.28
CA SER A 259 2.53 18.78 13.76
C SER A 259 2.23 18.02 12.46
N MET A 260 3.25 17.44 11.82
CA MET A 260 3.14 16.73 10.55
C MET A 260 3.71 15.31 10.67
N ILE A 261 3.32 14.42 9.75
CA ILE A 261 3.84 13.06 9.65
C ILE A 261 4.60 12.92 8.33
N GLY A 262 5.82 12.41 8.38
CA GLY A 262 6.65 12.08 7.22
C GLY A 262 6.83 10.58 7.11
N ALA A 263 6.40 10.00 6.00
CA ALA A 263 6.42 8.55 5.76
C ALA A 263 6.25 8.23 4.27
N TYR A 264 6.65 7.03 3.87
CA TYR A 264 6.38 6.49 2.54
C TYR A 264 4.92 6.01 2.43
N GLY A 265 4.35 6.08 1.22
CA GLY A 265 3.05 5.49 0.89
C GLY A 265 1.84 6.18 1.53
N GLN A 266 1.95 7.46 1.93
CA GLN A 266 0.78 8.20 2.42
C GLN A 266 -0.31 8.36 1.35
N ASP A 267 0.10 8.35 0.08
CA ASP A 267 -0.77 8.33 -1.09
C ASP A 267 -1.20 6.89 -1.42
N ASP A 268 -2.47 6.50 -1.31
CA ASP A 268 -3.62 7.17 -0.66
C ASP A 268 -3.98 6.50 0.69
N ARG A 269 -2.98 5.87 1.32
CA ARG A 269 -3.16 5.15 2.59
C ARG A 269 -3.62 6.06 3.73
N VAL A 270 -3.46 7.39 3.62
CA VAL A 270 -4.06 8.35 4.55
C VAL A 270 -5.58 8.28 4.52
N CYS A 271 -6.19 8.19 3.34
CA CYS A 271 -7.64 8.06 3.18
C CYS A 271 -8.09 6.63 3.52
N ALA A 272 -7.30 5.62 3.13
CA ALA A 272 -7.61 4.24 3.48
C ALA A 272 -7.62 4.03 5.01
N TYR A 273 -6.59 4.51 5.73
CA TYR A 273 -6.53 4.38 7.18
C TYR A 273 -7.68 5.13 7.88
N THR A 274 -7.96 6.36 7.46
CA THR A 274 -9.03 7.15 8.09
C THR A 274 -10.42 6.57 7.82
N SER A 275 -10.68 6.04 6.63
CA SER A 275 -11.93 5.35 6.31
C SER A 275 -12.07 4.00 7.02
N LEU A 276 -10.98 3.24 7.19
CA LEU A 276 -10.95 2.02 7.99
C LEU A 276 -11.35 2.30 9.45
N GLN A 277 -10.69 3.27 10.09
CA GLN A 277 -10.98 3.63 11.48
C GLN A 277 -12.42 4.15 11.63
N ALA A 278 -12.90 4.96 10.67
CA ALA A 278 -14.28 5.41 10.66
C ALA A 278 -15.30 4.25 10.53
N LEU A 279 -15.01 3.24 9.71
CA LEU A 279 -15.86 2.06 9.56
C LEU A 279 -15.87 1.21 10.84
N ILE A 280 -14.72 1.01 11.47
CA ILE A 280 -14.60 0.26 12.73
C ILE A 280 -15.48 0.88 13.83
N ASP A 281 -15.48 2.21 13.93
CA ASP A 281 -16.27 2.99 14.89
C ASP A 281 -17.75 3.17 14.48
N THR A 282 -18.12 2.74 13.26
CA THR A 282 -19.48 2.90 12.73
C THR A 282 -20.45 1.99 13.47
N LYS A 283 -21.54 2.58 13.95
CA LYS A 283 -22.71 1.86 14.46
C LYS A 283 -23.66 1.52 13.31
N PRO A 284 -24.49 0.46 13.45
CA PRO A 284 -25.51 0.15 12.45
C PRO A 284 -26.35 1.37 12.13
N SER A 285 -26.53 1.64 10.84
CA SER A 285 -27.23 2.80 10.30
C SER A 285 -28.39 2.36 9.42
N LYS A 286 -29.18 3.32 8.91
CA LYS A 286 -30.25 2.99 7.94
C LYS A 286 -29.71 2.25 6.72
N ARG A 287 -28.64 2.75 6.12
CA ARG A 287 -28.01 2.12 4.95
C ARG A 287 -26.75 1.38 5.37
N THR A 288 -26.41 0.34 4.61
CA THR A 288 -25.11 -0.32 4.73
C THR A 288 -24.00 0.68 4.45
N VAL A 289 -23.01 0.72 5.35
CA VAL A 289 -21.81 1.54 5.22
C VAL A 289 -20.68 0.62 4.83
N ALA A 290 -19.93 0.96 3.79
CA ALA A 290 -18.83 0.14 3.30
C ALA A 290 -17.59 0.98 2.95
N ILE A 291 -16.43 0.35 3.05
CA ILE A 291 -15.18 0.85 2.47
C ILE A 291 -14.73 -0.08 1.36
N LEU A 292 -14.03 0.48 0.38
CA LEU A 292 -13.44 -0.26 -0.73
C LEU A 292 -12.00 0.19 -0.89
N PHE A 293 -11.06 -0.75 -0.74
CA PHE A 293 -9.65 -0.56 -1.04
C PHE A 293 -9.29 -1.27 -2.33
N ALA A 294 -8.82 -0.48 -3.30
CA ALA A 294 -8.37 -0.96 -4.60
C ALA A 294 -6.83 -0.92 -4.71
N ASP A 295 -6.31 -1.75 -5.61
CA ASP A 295 -4.94 -1.71 -6.11
C ASP A 295 -4.95 -1.06 -7.51
N LYS A 296 -3.79 -0.90 -8.14
CA LYS A 296 -3.62 -0.47 -9.53
C LYS A 296 -3.99 0.97 -9.85
N GLU A 297 -4.34 1.82 -8.89
CA GLU A 297 -4.70 3.22 -9.20
C GLU A 297 -3.53 3.94 -9.90
N GLU A 298 -2.32 3.75 -9.37
CA GLU A 298 -1.09 4.43 -9.81
C GLU A 298 -0.66 4.09 -11.24
N ILE A 299 -1.27 3.07 -11.85
CA ILE A 299 -1.04 2.65 -13.24
C ILE A 299 -2.28 2.77 -14.13
N GLY A 300 -3.37 3.39 -13.64
CA GLY A 300 -4.60 3.62 -14.42
C GLY A 300 -5.80 2.77 -14.02
N SER A 301 -5.76 2.10 -12.87
CA SER A 301 -6.83 1.26 -12.30
C SER A 301 -7.19 0.00 -13.12
N ASP A 302 -6.32 -0.42 -14.03
CA ASP A 302 -6.54 -1.59 -14.87
C ASP A 302 -5.98 -2.87 -14.22
N GLY A 303 -6.72 -3.98 -14.33
CA GLY A 303 -6.35 -5.29 -13.77
C GLY A 303 -7.42 -5.87 -12.85
N ASN A 304 -7.25 -7.13 -12.43
CA ASN A 304 -8.26 -7.85 -11.63
C ASN A 304 -8.58 -7.16 -10.30
N THR A 305 -7.58 -6.48 -9.71
CA THR A 305 -7.64 -5.80 -8.41
C THR A 305 -7.84 -4.28 -8.54
N GLY A 306 -7.90 -3.78 -9.77
CA GLY A 306 -8.08 -2.36 -10.07
C GLY A 306 -9.53 -1.89 -9.98
N ALA A 307 -9.76 -0.61 -9.72
CA ALA A 307 -11.11 -0.05 -9.57
C ALA A 307 -12.01 -0.20 -10.82
N LYS A 308 -11.42 -0.40 -12.01
CA LYS A 308 -12.17 -0.70 -13.25
C LYS A 308 -12.58 -2.17 -13.38
N SER A 309 -12.18 -3.02 -12.44
CA SER A 309 -12.50 -4.44 -12.45
C SER A 309 -13.98 -4.66 -12.15
N GLU A 310 -14.63 -5.48 -12.97
CA GLU A 310 -15.99 -5.98 -12.71
C GLU A 310 -16.08 -6.76 -11.39
N ILE A 311 -14.94 -7.22 -10.85
CA ILE A 311 -14.91 -7.98 -9.60
C ILE A 311 -15.57 -7.22 -8.45
N PHE A 312 -15.43 -5.89 -8.38
CA PHE A 312 -16.08 -5.09 -7.34
C PHE A 312 -17.60 -5.16 -7.45
N LEU A 313 -18.14 -5.10 -8.66
CA LEU A 313 -19.57 -5.24 -8.89
C LEU A 313 -20.05 -6.65 -8.53
N TYR A 314 -19.28 -7.70 -8.90
CA TYR A 314 -19.60 -9.07 -8.50
C TYR A 314 -19.63 -9.23 -6.97
N GLN A 315 -18.67 -8.67 -6.24
CA GLN A 315 -18.63 -8.78 -4.78
C GLN A 315 -19.73 -7.96 -4.09
N LEU A 316 -20.06 -6.77 -4.61
CA LEU A 316 -21.20 -6.01 -4.13
C LEU A 316 -22.52 -6.75 -4.37
N ASN A 317 -22.66 -7.43 -5.52
CA ASN A 317 -23.82 -8.28 -5.79
C ASN A 317 -23.87 -9.50 -4.86
N HIS A 318 -22.72 -10.09 -4.53
CA HIS A 318 -22.66 -11.19 -3.56
C HIS A 318 -23.07 -10.72 -2.15
N LEU A 319 -22.60 -9.54 -1.72
CA LEU A 319 -23.07 -8.90 -0.49
C LEU A 319 -24.60 -8.66 -0.52
N HIS A 320 -25.12 -8.20 -1.66
CA HIS A 320 -26.56 -7.98 -1.85
C HIS A 320 -27.34 -9.30 -1.69
N GLU A 321 -26.88 -10.38 -2.32
CA GLU A 321 -27.47 -11.71 -2.22
C GLU A 321 -27.53 -12.21 -0.76
N LEU A 322 -26.42 -12.09 -0.03
CA LEU A 322 -26.33 -12.50 1.37
C LEU A 322 -27.22 -11.67 2.29
N ILE A 323 -27.38 -10.37 2.04
CA ILE A 323 -28.30 -9.52 2.82
C ILE A 323 -29.75 -9.93 2.55
N LEU A 324 -30.10 -10.22 1.29
CA LEU A 324 -31.46 -10.61 0.91
C LEU A 324 -31.81 -12.06 1.29
N GLY A 325 -30.82 -12.92 1.45
CA GLY A 325 -31.01 -14.38 1.54
C GLY A 325 -31.57 -15.00 0.26
N ARG A 326 -31.39 -14.33 -0.89
CA ARG A 326 -31.84 -14.78 -2.22
C ARG A 326 -31.09 -14.03 -3.33
N GLU A 327 -31.13 -14.57 -4.53
CA GLU A 327 -30.64 -13.88 -5.72
C GLU A 327 -31.36 -12.52 -5.91
N PRO A 328 -30.62 -11.40 -6.08
CA PRO A 328 -31.23 -10.10 -6.32
C PRO A 328 -31.92 -10.05 -7.68
N LYS A 329 -33.07 -9.37 -7.77
CA LYS A 329 -33.74 -9.16 -9.06
C LYS A 329 -32.94 -8.15 -9.87
N ARG A 330 -32.97 -8.27 -11.20
CA ARG A 330 -32.31 -7.34 -12.13
C ARG A 330 -32.56 -5.85 -11.80
N ARG A 331 -33.79 -5.46 -11.49
CA ARG A 331 -34.15 -4.08 -11.08
C ARG A 331 -33.52 -3.62 -9.76
N GLU A 332 -33.18 -4.55 -8.87
CA GLU A 332 -32.54 -4.28 -7.58
C GLU A 332 -31.02 -4.06 -7.77
N ILE A 333 -30.45 -4.52 -8.89
CA ILE A 333 -29.04 -4.35 -9.27
C ILE A 333 -28.85 -3.16 -10.23
N GLU A 334 -29.76 -2.94 -11.18
CA GLU A 334 -29.64 -1.88 -12.21
C GLU A 334 -29.93 -0.46 -11.71
N GLU A 335 -30.60 -0.32 -10.57
CA GLU A 335 -30.86 0.99 -9.93
C GLU A 335 -29.75 1.43 -8.97
N PHE A 336 -28.61 0.72 -8.96
CA PHE A 336 -27.44 0.99 -8.12
C PHE A 336 -26.57 2.13 -8.66
#